data_AF-A0A6G4ZZL1-F1
#
_entry.id   AF-A0A6G4ZZL1-F1
#
_cell.length_a   1.000
_cell.length_b   1.000
_cell.length_c   1.000
_cell.angle_alpha   90.00
_cell.angle_beta   90.00
_cell.angle_gamma   90.00
#
_symmetry.space_group_name_H-M   'P 1'
#
loop_
_entity.id
_entity.type
_entity.pdbx_description
1 polymer ?
#
loop_
_entity_poly.entity_id
_entity_poly.type
_entity_poly.pdbx_seq_one_letter_code
_entity_poly.pdbx_strand_id
1 'polypeptide(L)'
;MEHLTALLSSSDMQVVLGVLNLLYVFSKRSNFITRLNPDRRQALLTRLTYLAENWGEKENGFGLAECCRDLPMSKFPASATTLHFEFYVEPTDGTGAKKQPSTTVSVIHMENVDKITNKNPSQIMEELLETYAVPPAKHMLLLTHVRLAHSFSSYPKRLQCVQARLQALSILVYCSAIQDNINSLLYNGLIEELVDVLELKDPNLIEIKAASLRTLTSIIHLDRNPKLGAIVDATGAASYHGFLPVLVRSCIQSLTEPGADPFPLPF
;
A
#
# COMPACT_ATOMS: atom_id res chain seq x y z
N MET A 1 11.06 -12.43 -13.63
CA MET A 1 9.82 -11.66 -13.40
C MET A 1 8.69 -12.51 -12.86
N GLU A 2 8.37 -13.67 -13.44
CA GLU A 2 7.30 -14.54 -12.91
C GLU A 2 7.50 -14.90 -11.43
N HIS A 3 8.72 -15.24 -11.04
CA HIS A 3 9.05 -15.47 -9.63
C HIS A 3 8.84 -14.23 -8.75
N LEU A 4 9.20 -13.03 -9.21
CA LEU A 4 8.97 -11.79 -8.45
C LEU A 4 7.47 -11.52 -8.29
N THR A 5 6.70 -11.67 -9.37
CA THR A 5 5.25 -11.55 -9.33
C THR A 5 4.64 -12.55 -8.36
N ALA A 6 5.07 -13.83 -8.39
CA ALA A 6 4.63 -14.87 -7.48
C ALA A 6 4.96 -14.56 -6.01
N LEU A 7 6.16 -14.04 -5.73
CA LEU A 7 6.59 -13.69 -4.38
C LEU A 7 5.77 -12.54 -3.75
N LEU A 8 5.09 -11.69 -4.54
CA LEU A 8 4.10 -10.74 -4.01
C LEU A 8 2.92 -11.47 -3.30
N SER A 9 2.68 -12.74 -3.65
CA SER A 9 1.71 -13.62 -2.98
C SER A 9 2.23 -14.28 -1.68
N SER A 10 3.46 -13.98 -1.24
CA SER A 10 4.01 -14.43 0.05
C SER A 10 3.23 -13.89 1.26
N SER A 11 2.94 -14.73 2.26
CA SER A 11 2.39 -14.28 3.56
C SER A 11 3.40 -13.49 4.39
N ASP A 12 4.69 -13.67 4.15
CA ASP A 12 5.75 -12.87 4.79
C ASP A 12 5.91 -11.52 4.09
N MET A 13 5.60 -10.46 4.82
CA MET A 13 5.69 -9.08 4.35
C MET A 13 7.13 -8.63 4.10
N GLN A 14 8.14 -9.22 4.74
CA GLN A 14 9.54 -8.90 4.44
C GLN A 14 9.92 -9.33 3.03
N VAL A 15 9.46 -10.51 2.60
CA VAL A 15 9.61 -10.97 1.21
C VAL A 15 8.91 -10.02 0.24
N VAL A 16 7.68 -9.60 0.56
CA VAL A 16 6.92 -8.65 -0.27
C VAL A 16 7.67 -7.31 -0.40
N LEU A 17 8.18 -6.76 0.70
CA LEU A 17 8.95 -5.52 0.73
C LEU A 17 10.27 -5.63 -0.06
N GLY A 18 10.98 -6.76 0.08
CA GLY A 18 12.19 -7.03 -0.72
C GLY A 18 11.91 -7.03 -2.22
N VAL A 19 10.80 -7.64 -2.64
CA VAL A 19 10.35 -7.64 -4.03
C VAL A 19 9.96 -6.23 -4.48
N LEU A 20 9.20 -5.49 -3.67
CA LEU A 20 8.80 -4.11 -3.99
C LEU A 20 10.00 -3.17 -4.11
N ASN A 21 11.01 -3.30 -3.23
CA ASN A 21 12.26 -2.55 -3.34
C ASN A 21 12.97 -2.81 -4.68
N LEU A 22 13.05 -4.07 -5.12
CA LEU A 22 13.64 -4.42 -6.40
C LEU A 22 12.82 -3.89 -7.59
N LEU A 23 11.49 -4.02 -7.52
CA LEU A 23 10.58 -3.50 -8.55
C LEU A 23 10.65 -1.97 -8.65
N TYR A 24 10.81 -1.26 -7.54
CA TYR A 24 10.99 0.18 -7.51
C TYR A 24 12.27 0.63 -8.25
N VAL A 25 13.37 -0.10 -8.07
CA VAL A 25 14.61 0.16 -8.81
C VAL A 25 14.39 -0.03 -10.32
N PHE A 26 13.69 -1.11 -10.70
CA PHE A 26 13.38 -1.36 -12.10
C PHE A 26 12.40 -0.36 -12.71
N SER A 27 11.41 0.12 -11.96
CA SER A 27 10.43 1.09 -12.46
C SER A 27 11.03 2.49 -12.64
N LYS A 28 11.90 2.92 -11.71
CA LYS A 28 12.45 4.27 -11.71
C LYS A 28 13.64 4.44 -12.66
N ARG A 29 14.51 3.43 -12.77
CA ARG A 29 15.81 3.55 -13.47
C ARG A 29 15.88 2.78 -14.79
N SER A 30 14.80 2.11 -15.18
CA SER A 30 14.81 1.25 -16.36
C SER A 30 13.45 1.20 -17.03
N ASN A 31 13.46 0.90 -18.33
CA ASN A 31 12.26 0.58 -19.11
C ASN A 31 11.98 -0.94 -19.07
N PHE A 32 12.51 -1.65 -18.07
CA PHE A 32 12.39 -3.09 -17.99
C PHE A 32 10.93 -3.54 -17.84
N ILE A 33 10.18 -2.93 -16.92
CA ILE A 33 8.77 -3.29 -16.68
C ILE A 33 7.90 -2.95 -17.89
N THR A 34 8.15 -1.82 -18.55
CA THR A 34 7.39 -1.38 -19.73
C THR A 34 7.63 -2.27 -20.96
N ARG A 35 8.79 -2.93 -21.04
CA ARG A 35 9.16 -3.87 -22.10
C ARG A 35 8.79 -5.33 -21.81
N LEU A 36 8.17 -5.63 -20.67
CA LEU A 36 7.70 -6.99 -20.39
C LEU A 36 6.62 -7.40 -21.37
N ASN A 37 6.52 -8.71 -21.59
CA ASN A 37 5.38 -9.30 -22.29
C ASN A 37 4.06 -8.75 -21.67
N PRO A 38 3.06 -8.37 -22.50
CA PRO A 38 1.84 -7.72 -22.04
C PRO A 38 1.10 -8.46 -20.92
N ASP A 39 0.96 -9.78 -21.03
CA ASP A 39 0.26 -10.59 -20.03
C ASP A 39 0.99 -10.59 -18.68
N ARG A 40 2.32 -10.74 -18.73
CA ARG A 40 3.18 -10.70 -17.53
C ARG A 40 3.18 -9.31 -16.89
N ARG A 41 3.19 -8.26 -17.72
CA ARG A 41 3.09 -6.87 -17.26
C ARG A 41 1.74 -6.65 -16.58
N GLN A 42 0.64 -7.05 -17.21
CA GLN A 42 -0.70 -6.88 -16.66
C GLN A 42 -0.87 -7.63 -15.34
N ALA A 43 -0.38 -8.87 -15.25
CA ALA A 43 -0.40 -9.63 -14.01
C ALA A 43 0.36 -8.92 -12.87
N LEU A 44 1.53 -8.35 -13.16
CA LEU A 44 2.30 -7.58 -12.18
C LEU A 44 1.55 -6.31 -11.73
N LEU A 45 1.08 -5.51 -12.68
CA LEU A 45 0.38 -4.24 -12.41
C LEU A 45 -0.91 -4.46 -11.62
N THR A 46 -1.63 -5.55 -11.91
CA THR A 46 -2.83 -5.95 -11.17
C THR A 46 -2.49 -6.23 -9.71
N ARG A 47 -1.43 -7.01 -9.42
CA ARG A 47 -1.01 -7.28 -8.03
C ARG A 47 -0.53 -6.03 -7.30
N LEU A 48 0.19 -5.14 -7.99
CA LEU A 48 0.62 -3.86 -7.44
C LEU A 48 -0.58 -2.96 -7.12
N THR A 49 -1.60 -2.96 -7.98
CA THR A 49 -2.85 -2.23 -7.75
C THR A 49 -3.53 -2.70 -6.47
N TYR A 50 -3.66 -4.02 -6.27
CA TYR A 50 -4.23 -4.59 -5.05
C TYR A 50 -3.43 -4.29 -3.78
N LEU A 51 -2.10 -4.16 -3.88
CA LEU A 51 -1.24 -3.74 -2.76
C LEU A 51 -1.34 -2.23 -2.48
N ALA A 52 -1.62 -1.43 -3.51
CA ALA A 52 -1.74 0.02 -3.41
C ALA A 52 -3.15 0.49 -2.99
N GLU A 53 -4.14 -0.41 -2.96
CA GLU A 53 -5.51 -0.09 -2.57
C GLU A 53 -5.57 0.67 -1.25
N ASN A 54 -6.47 1.65 -1.21
CA ASN A 54 -6.72 2.38 0.02
C ASN A 54 -7.52 1.52 1.00
N TRP A 55 -7.04 1.44 2.23
CA TRP A 55 -7.70 0.75 3.32
C TRP A 55 -7.87 1.64 4.55
N GLY A 56 -7.29 2.85 4.57
CA GLY A 56 -7.38 3.79 5.68
C GLY A 56 -8.08 5.07 5.25
N GLU A 57 -9.04 5.52 6.02
CA GLU A 57 -9.67 6.82 5.83
C GLU A 57 -9.30 7.71 7.03
N LYS A 58 -8.71 8.87 6.74
CA LYS A 58 -8.41 9.89 7.77
C LYS A 58 -9.66 10.24 8.58
N GLU A 59 -10.81 10.32 7.91
CA GLU A 59 -12.12 10.56 8.52
C GLU A 59 -12.58 9.45 9.48
N ASN A 60 -12.15 8.20 9.25
CA ASN A 60 -12.50 7.07 10.12
C ASN A 60 -11.46 6.84 11.24
N GLY A 61 -10.50 7.75 11.42
CA GLY A 61 -9.59 7.77 12.55
C GLY A 61 -8.35 6.86 12.44
N PHE A 62 -8.02 6.39 11.23
CA PHE A 62 -6.81 5.59 11.00
C PHE A 62 -6.11 5.94 9.68
N GLY A 63 -5.89 7.24 9.48
CA GLY A 63 -5.05 7.77 8.41
C GLY A 63 -3.61 7.22 8.46
N LEU A 64 -2.83 7.51 7.42
CA LEU A 64 -1.46 7.01 7.27
C LEU A 64 -0.59 7.37 8.47
N ALA A 65 -0.65 8.61 8.97
CA ALA A 65 0.17 9.05 10.10
C ALA A 65 -0.20 8.32 11.39
N GLU A 66 -1.50 8.12 11.68
CA GLU A 66 -1.98 7.34 12.82
C GLU A 66 -1.52 5.88 12.74
N CYS A 67 -1.59 5.27 11.56
CA CYS A 67 -1.13 3.90 11.33
C CYS A 67 0.38 3.73 11.58
N CYS A 68 1.16 4.81 11.39
CA CYS A 68 2.60 4.81 11.63
C CYS A 68 2.98 5.03 13.10
N ARG A 69 2.04 5.44 13.96
CA ARG A 69 2.28 5.59 15.40
C ARG A 69 2.02 4.29 16.14
N ASP A 70 2.77 4.07 17.21
CA ASP A 70 2.53 2.96 18.15
C ASP A 70 1.40 3.32 19.12
N LEU A 71 0.17 3.31 18.60
CA LEU A 71 -1.05 3.57 19.36
C LEU A 71 -1.72 2.26 19.77
N PRO A 72 -2.40 2.22 20.93
CA PRO A 72 -3.15 1.05 21.35
C PRO A 72 -4.35 0.81 20.42
N MET A 73 -4.76 -0.46 20.27
CA MET A 73 -5.88 -0.84 19.37
C MET A 73 -7.20 -0.15 19.67
N SER A 74 -7.42 0.33 20.90
CA SER A 74 -8.61 1.12 21.28
C SER A 74 -8.70 2.48 20.57
N LYS A 75 -7.62 2.94 19.91
CA LYS A 75 -7.61 4.16 19.11
C LYS A 75 -8.01 3.93 17.65
N PHE A 76 -8.03 2.68 17.20
CA PHE A 76 -8.39 2.31 15.83
C PHE A 76 -9.83 1.75 15.79
N PRO A 77 -10.56 1.94 14.69
CA PRO A 77 -11.89 1.35 14.55
C PRO A 77 -11.81 -0.17 14.38
N ALA A 78 -12.89 -0.87 14.73
CA ALA A 78 -12.99 -2.33 14.56
C ALA A 78 -12.86 -2.76 13.08
N SER A 79 -13.18 -1.87 12.13
CA SER A 79 -13.00 -2.12 10.70
C SER A 79 -11.55 -2.40 10.31
N ALA A 80 -10.56 -1.88 11.07
CA ALA A 80 -9.14 -2.07 10.75
C ALA A 80 -8.66 -3.52 10.88
N THR A 81 -9.35 -4.35 11.66
CA THR A 81 -9.06 -5.79 11.79
C THR A 81 -10.19 -6.69 11.30
N THR A 82 -11.17 -6.09 10.60
CA THR A 82 -12.30 -6.80 10.02
C THR A 82 -12.06 -7.04 8.54
N LEU A 83 -12.17 -8.29 8.11
CA LEU A 83 -12.19 -8.65 6.71
C LEU A 83 -13.62 -8.54 6.20
N HIS A 84 -13.89 -7.53 5.37
CA HIS A 84 -15.12 -7.40 4.59
C HIS A 84 -14.78 -7.46 3.11
N PHE A 85 -15.22 -8.51 2.42
CA PHE A 85 -14.86 -8.74 1.03
C PHE A 85 -16.07 -9.17 0.20
N GLU A 86 -16.38 -8.38 -0.84
CA GLU A 86 -17.53 -8.62 -1.72
C GLU A 86 -17.05 -9.07 -3.11
N PHE A 87 -17.71 -10.09 -3.65
CA PHE A 87 -17.43 -10.56 -5.00
C PHE A 87 -18.68 -11.14 -5.67
N TYR A 88 -18.69 -11.06 -6.99
CA TYR A 88 -19.76 -11.64 -7.79
C TYR A 88 -19.49 -13.12 -8.03
N VAL A 89 -20.51 -13.95 -7.80
CA VAL A 89 -20.52 -15.37 -8.15
C VAL A 89 -21.25 -15.51 -9.47
N GLU A 90 -20.56 -16.04 -10.47
CA GLU A 90 -21.20 -16.44 -11.72
C GLU A 90 -21.92 -17.79 -11.50
N PRO A 91 -23.18 -17.93 -11.92
CA PRO A 91 -23.87 -19.21 -11.85
C PRO A 91 -23.15 -20.22 -12.74
N THR A 92 -22.70 -21.33 -12.16
CA THR A 92 -22.20 -22.47 -12.93
C THR A 92 -23.36 -23.05 -13.74
N ASP A 93 -23.30 -22.94 -15.06
CA ASP A 93 -24.31 -23.45 -16.01
C ASP A 93 -24.45 -24.98 -15.90
N GLY A 94 -25.27 -25.42 -14.96
CA GLY A 94 -25.78 -26.77 -14.84
C GLY A 94 -27.28 -26.76 -15.14
N THR A 95 -27.65 -27.30 -16.30
CA THR A 95 -29.03 -27.59 -16.77
C THR A 95 -29.81 -26.46 -17.47
N GLY A 96 -29.63 -26.38 -18.80
CA GLY A 96 -30.73 -26.53 -19.78
C GLY A 96 -31.98 -25.63 -19.72
N ALA A 97 -32.02 -24.54 -18.98
CA ALA A 97 -33.16 -23.62 -18.99
C ALA A 97 -32.70 -22.16 -19.13
N LYS A 98 -33.19 -21.49 -20.19
CA LYS A 98 -33.06 -20.04 -20.41
C LYS A 98 -33.59 -19.28 -19.19
N LYS A 99 -32.74 -18.98 -18.22
CA LYS A 99 -32.99 -17.99 -17.17
C LYS A 99 -31.95 -16.89 -17.28
N GLN A 100 -32.40 -15.65 -17.12
CA GLN A 100 -31.53 -14.47 -17.11
C GLN A 100 -30.36 -14.69 -16.14
N PRO A 101 -29.13 -14.24 -16.47
CA PRO A 101 -28.00 -14.36 -15.56
C PRO A 101 -28.27 -13.47 -14.34
N SER A 102 -28.71 -14.08 -13.22
CA SER A 102 -28.80 -13.38 -11.94
C SER A 102 -27.42 -13.43 -11.30
N THR A 103 -26.66 -12.35 -11.42
CA THR A 103 -25.37 -12.20 -10.75
C THR A 103 -25.63 -12.08 -9.25
N THR A 104 -25.27 -13.09 -8.46
CA THR A 104 -25.40 -13.06 -7.00
C THR A 104 -24.11 -12.52 -6.38
N VAL A 105 -24.25 -11.51 -5.51
CA VAL A 105 -23.12 -11.00 -4.71
C VAL A 105 -22.93 -11.91 -3.50
N SER A 106 -21.71 -12.40 -3.31
CA SER A 106 -21.27 -13.11 -2.11
C SER A 106 -20.39 -12.19 -1.26
N VAL A 107 -20.51 -12.32 0.05
CA VAL A 107 -19.82 -11.46 1.04
C VAL A 107 -19.11 -12.35 2.04
N ILE A 108 -17.81 -12.09 2.23
CA ILE A 108 -17.01 -12.64 3.32
C ILE A 108 -16.92 -11.54 4.39
N HIS A 109 -17.50 -11.79 5.55
CA HIS A 109 -17.39 -10.89 6.71
C HIS A 109 -16.78 -11.66 7.89
N MET A 110 -15.62 -11.22 8.36
CA MET A 110 -14.92 -11.82 9.50
C MET A 110 -14.31 -10.73 10.37
N GLU A 111 -14.79 -10.62 11.59
CA GLU A 111 -14.30 -9.65 12.56
C GLU A 111 -13.11 -10.21 13.36
N ASN A 112 -12.26 -9.32 13.87
CA ASN A 112 -11.14 -9.67 14.74
C ASN A 112 -10.16 -10.69 14.13
N VAL A 113 -9.86 -10.56 12.83
CA VAL A 113 -8.93 -11.45 12.12
C VAL A 113 -7.55 -11.45 12.80
N ASP A 114 -7.17 -10.32 13.40
CA ASP A 114 -5.96 -10.12 14.17
C ASP A 114 -5.83 -11.04 15.40
N LYS A 115 -6.95 -11.54 15.94
CA LYS A 115 -6.95 -12.46 17.08
C LYS A 115 -6.67 -13.92 16.69
N ILE A 116 -6.63 -14.23 15.40
CA ILE A 116 -6.33 -15.57 14.88
C ILE A 116 -4.81 -15.78 14.86
N THR A 117 -4.22 -16.06 16.02
CA THR A 117 -2.75 -16.16 16.19
C THR A 117 -2.17 -17.51 15.76
N ASN A 118 -2.99 -18.56 15.70
CA ASN A 118 -2.57 -19.92 15.37
C ASN A 118 -2.43 -20.18 13.85
N LYS A 119 -2.82 -19.21 13.01
CA LYS A 119 -2.79 -19.32 11.55
C LYS A 119 -2.06 -18.15 10.93
N ASN A 120 -1.36 -18.39 9.84
CA ASN A 120 -0.81 -17.35 9.00
C ASN A 120 -1.86 -16.89 7.94
N PRO A 121 -1.67 -15.74 7.27
CA PRO A 121 -2.60 -15.25 6.26
C PRO A 121 -2.90 -16.24 5.12
N SER A 122 -1.94 -17.08 4.73
CA SER A 122 -2.15 -18.09 3.68
C SER A 122 -3.05 -19.23 4.13
N GLN A 123 -2.97 -19.65 5.40
CA GLN A 123 -3.85 -20.67 5.97
C GLN A 123 -5.29 -20.14 6.11
N ILE A 124 -5.45 -18.89 6.56
CA ILE A 124 -6.77 -18.23 6.61
C ILE A 124 -7.34 -18.14 5.19
N MET A 125 -6.52 -17.78 4.21
CA MET A 125 -6.91 -17.71 2.80
C MET A 125 -7.41 -19.06 2.28
N GLU A 126 -6.71 -20.16 2.56
CA GLU A 126 -7.09 -21.51 2.13
C GLU A 126 -8.50 -21.89 2.62
N GLU A 127 -8.79 -21.67 3.90
CA GLU A 127 -10.12 -21.94 4.48
C GLU A 127 -11.23 -21.08 3.87
N LEU A 128 -10.92 -19.81 3.56
CA LEU A 128 -11.87 -18.91 2.89
C LEU A 128 -12.17 -19.37 1.45
N LEU A 129 -11.15 -19.87 0.73
CA LEU A 129 -11.33 -20.37 -0.62
C LEU A 129 -12.18 -21.65 -0.66
N GLU A 130 -11.99 -22.54 0.31
CA GLU A 130 -12.82 -23.74 0.47
C GLU A 130 -14.27 -23.41 0.82
N THR A 131 -14.49 -22.41 1.67
CA THR A 131 -15.82 -22.06 2.17
C THR A 131 -16.65 -21.26 1.17
N TYR A 132 -16.03 -20.29 0.48
CA TYR A 132 -16.75 -19.28 -0.32
C TYR A 132 -16.59 -19.42 -1.83
N ALA A 133 -15.78 -20.39 -2.31
CA ALA A 133 -15.53 -20.63 -3.74
C ALA A 133 -15.15 -19.36 -4.53
N VAL A 134 -14.27 -18.54 -3.93
CA VAL A 134 -13.86 -17.24 -4.51
C VAL A 134 -13.19 -17.44 -5.87
N PRO A 135 -13.51 -16.65 -6.91
CA PRO A 135 -12.89 -16.79 -8.23
C PRO A 135 -11.36 -16.57 -8.20
N PRO A 136 -10.57 -17.33 -8.99
CA PRO A 136 -9.10 -17.22 -9.03
C PRO A 136 -8.57 -15.81 -9.28
N ALA A 137 -9.27 -15.01 -10.11
CA ALA A 137 -8.90 -13.63 -10.40
C ALA A 137 -8.95 -12.70 -9.17
N LYS A 138 -9.72 -13.07 -8.13
CA LYS A 138 -9.90 -12.31 -6.89
C LYS A 138 -9.03 -12.82 -5.73
N HIS A 139 -8.36 -13.97 -5.90
CA HIS A 139 -7.57 -14.58 -4.81
C HIS A 139 -6.49 -13.64 -4.28
N MET A 140 -5.72 -12.98 -5.16
CA MET A 140 -4.67 -12.06 -4.71
C MET A 140 -5.26 -10.87 -3.94
N LEU A 141 -6.37 -10.32 -4.41
CA LEU A 141 -7.02 -9.18 -3.77
C LEU A 141 -7.55 -9.55 -2.38
N LEU A 142 -8.22 -10.71 -2.26
CA LEU A 142 -8.63 -11.21 -0.95
C LEU A 142 -7.42 -11.42 -0.02
N LEU A 143 -6.32 -11.95 -0.54
CA LEU A 143 -5.09 -12.15 0.24
C LEU A 143 -4.50 -10.84 0.77
N THR A 144 -4.53 -9.73 0.02
CA THR A 144 -4.06 -8.43 0.55
C THR A 144 -4.93 -7.94 1.70
N HIS A 145 -6.25 -8.13 1.61
CA HIS A 145 -7.20 -7.78 2.67
C HIS A 145 -7.02 -8.66 3.91
N VAL A 146 -6.85 -9.97 3.74
CA VAL A 146 -6.58 -10.91 4.84
C VAL A 146 -5.26 -10.56 5.54
N ARG A 147 -4.19 -10.28 4.78
CA ARG A 147 -2.89 -9.89 5.37
C ARG A 147 -3.00 -8.63 6.20
N LEU A 148 -3.70 -7.62 5.69
CA LEU A 148 -3.90 -6.36 6.40
C LEU A 148 -4.67 -6.60 7.71
N ALA A 149 -5.86 -7.21 7.63
CA ALA A 149 -6.72 -7.43 8.79
C ALA A 149 -6.03 -8.30 9.87
N HIS A 150 -5.25 -9.31 9.45
CA HIS A 150 -4.46 -10.16 10.36
C HIS A 150 -3.27 -9.41 11.00
N SER A 151 -2.63 -8.53 10.25
CA SER A 151 -1.37 -7.88 10.66
C SER A 151 -1.58 -6.57 11.41
N PHE A 152 -2.73 -5.92 11.27
CA PHE A 152 -2.95 -4.54 11.67
C PHE A 152 -2.70 -4.26 13.17
N SER A 153 -3.04 -5.21 14.05
CA SER A 153 -2.84 -5.05 15.50
C SER A 153 -1.37 -5.07 15.91
N SER A 154 -0.51 -5.71 15.12
CA SER A 154 0.94 -5.75 15.35
C SER A 154 1.60 -4.51 14.75
N TYR A 155 2.12 -3.63 15.61
CA TYR A 155 2.76 -2.39 15.14
C TYR A 155 3.84 -2.60 14.05
N PRO A 156 4.82 -3.51 14.21
CA PRO A 156 5.82 -3.75 13.17
C PRO A 156 5.21 -4.24 11.84
N LYS A 157 4.21 -5.12 11.89
CA LYS A 157 3.57 -5.62 10.66
C LYS A 157 2.67 -4.57 10.02
N ARG A 158 2.00 -3.73 10.81
CA ARG A 158 1.24 -2.58 10.34
C ARG A 158 2.14 -1.62 9.56
N LEU A 159 3.34 -1.31 10.08
CA LEU A 159 4.32 -0.51 9.34
C LEU A 159 4.71 -1.16 8.01
N GLN A 160 4.91 -2.48 7.98
CA GLN A 160 5.21 -3.20 6.72
C GLN A 160 4.06 -3.09 5.70
N CYS A 161 2.81 -3.16 6.14
CA CYS A 161 1.64 -2.95 5.27
C CYS A 161 1.60 -1.52 4.71
N VAL A 162 1.86 -0.51 5.54
CA VAL A 162 1.95 0.89 5.10
C VAL A 162 3.08 1.06 4.08
N GLN A 163 4.27 0.56 4.39
CA GLN A 163 5.43 0.63 3.50
C GLN A 163 5.15 -0.04 2.15
N ALA A 164 4.57 -1.25 2.16
CA ALA A 164 4.24 -1.99 0.96
C ALA A 164 3.25 -1.22 0.08
N ARG A 165 2.23 -0.60 0.67
CA ARG A 165 1.26 0.25 -0.03
C ARG A 165 1.94 1.44 -0.72
N LEU A 166 2.75 2.19 0.03
CA LEU A 166 3.46 3.37 -0.50
C LEU A 166 4.44 3.02 -1.63
N GLN A 167 5.15 1.91 -1.48
CA GLN A 167 6.07 1.42 -2.52
C GLN A 167 5.32 0.95 -3.76
N ALA A 168 4.25 0.17 -3.60
CA ALA A 168 3.42 -0.28 -4.71
C ALA A 168 2.84 0.91 -5.50
N LEU A 169 2.35 1.92 -4.79
CA LEU A 169 1.85 3.16 -5.38
C LEU A 169 2.94 3.88 -6.19
N SER A 170 4.14 4.03 -5.61
CA SER A 170 5.28 4.64 -6.30
C SER A 170 5.64 3.91 -7.59
N ILE A 171 5.64 2.57 -7.57
CA ILE A 171 5.95 1.73 -8.73
C ILE A 171 4.89 1.90 -9.83
N LEU A 172 3.60 1.90 -9.46
CA LEU A 172 2.50 2.09 -10.41
C LEU A 172 2.60 3.43 -11.14
N VAL A 173 2.93 4.50 -10.41
CA VAL A 173 3.12 5.83 -10.99
C VAL A 173 4.29 5.83 -11.98
N TYR A 174 5.45 5.29 -11.60
CA TYR A 174 6.61 5.20 -12.51
C TYR A 174 6.37 4.31 -13.74
N CYS A 175 5.49 3.31 -13.64
CA CYS A 175 5.12 2.46 -14.77
C CYS A 175 4.03 3.08 -15.68
N SER A 176 3.60 4.32 -15.40
CA SER A 176 2.45 4.99 -16.04
C SER A 176 1.18 4.13 -16.01
N ALA A 177 1.01 3.33 -14.96
CA ALA A 177 -0.01 2.28 -14.85
C ALA A 177 -1.15 2.66 -13.89
N ILE A 178 -1.25 3.94 -13.51
CA ILE A 178 -2.24 4.43 -12.55
C ILE A 178 -3.42 5.14 -13.20
N GLN A 179 -3.41 5.35 -14.52
CA GLN A 179 -4.37 6.22 -15.22
C GLN A 179 -5.83 5.79 -14.99
N ASP A 180 -6.11 4.49 -15.07
CA ASP A 180 -7.48 3.96 -14.89
C ASP A 180 -7.98 4.03 -13.44
N ASN A 181 -7.06 4.12 -12.46
CA ASN A 181 -7.36 4.06 -11.02
C ASN A 181 -6.83 5.31 -10.28
N ILE A 182 -6.62 6.42 -10.98
CA ILE A 182 -5.87 7.56 -10.41
C ILE A 182 -6.62 8.21 -9.24
N ASN A 183 -7.95 8.29 -9.31
CA ASN A 183 -8.77 8.92 -8.29
C ASN A 183 -8.92 8.04 -7.03
N SER A 184 -8.91 6.71 -7.18
CA SER A 184 -9.00 5.78 -6.05
C SER A 184 -7.65 5.62 -5.35
N LEU A 185 -6.56 5.53 -6.11
CA LEU A 185 -5.22 5.32 -5.57
C LEU A 185 -4.54 6.62 -5.13
N LEU A 186 -4.75 7.72 -5.85
CA LEU A 186 -4.27 9.07 -5.50
C LEU A 186 -5.45 9.95 -5.09
N TYR A 187 -6.22 9.50 -4.10
CA TYR A 187 -7.36 10.22 -3.56
C TYR A 187 -6.99 11.62 -3.02
N ASN A 188 -8.01 12.46 -2.88
CA ASN A 188 -7.85 13.80 -2.32
C ASN A 188 -7.48 13.69 -0.83
N GLY A 189 -6.41 14.34 -0.39
CA GLY A 189 -5.88 14.21 0.97
C GLY A 189 -4.63 13.33 1.10
N LEU A 190 -4.31 12.51 0.08
CA LEU A 190 -3.13 11.64 0.16
C LEU A 190 -1.82 12.43 0.31
N ILE A 191 -1.69 13.59 -0.35
CA ILE A 191 -0.46 14.39 -0.28
C ILE A 191 -0.27 14.92 1.14
N GLU A 192 -1.36 15.41 1.73
CA GLU A 192 -1.42 15.92 3.10
C GLU A 192 -1.10 14.80 4.09
N GLU A 193 -1.68 13.61 3.92
CA GLU A 193 -1.36 12.45 4.77
C GLU A 193 0.11 12.01 4.63
N LEU A 194 0.70 12.07 3.43
CA LEU A 194 2.13 11.79 3.24
C LEU A 194 3.01 12.83 3.96
N VAL A 195 2.61 14.11 3.96
CA VAL A 195 3.31 15.16 4.72
C VAL A 195 3.15 14.92 6.23
N ASP A 196 1.95 14.59 6.71
CA ASP A 196 1.68 14.25 8.12
C ASP A 196 2.61 13.12 8.61
N VAL A 197 2.88 12.11 7.76
CA VAL A 197 3.84 11.02 8.04
C VAL A 197 5.28 11.54 8.15
N LEU A 198 5.68 12.48 7.29
CA LEU A 198 7.04 13.04 7.32
C LEU A 198 7.28 13.90 8.58
N GLU A 199 6.23 14.53 9.09
CA GLU A 199 6.25 15.35 10.32
C GLU A 199 6.29 14.52 11.62
N LEU A 200 6.06 13.20 11.56
CA LEU A 200 6.18 12.34 12.73
C LEU A 200 7.58 12.43 13.33
N LYS A 201 7.67 12.61 14.65
CA LYS A 201 8.96 12.82 15.33
C LYS A 201 9.71 11.53 15.67
N ASP A 202 9.10 10.37 15.43
CA ASP A 202 9.71 9.07 15.75
C ASP A 202 10.91 8.79 14.83
N PRO A 203 12.13 8.64 15.38
CA PRO A 203 13.32 8.36 14.60
C PRO A 203 13.31 6.96 13.98
N ASN A 204 12.48 6.01 14.45
CA ASN A 204 12.44 4.64 13.92
C ASN A 204 11.65 4.53 12.61
N LEU A 205 10.99 5.61 12.17
CA LEU A 205 10.15 5.63 10.97
C LEU A 205 10.92 5.96 9.67
N ILE A 206 12.25 5.78 9.64
CA ILE A 206 13.10 6.15 8.50
C ILE A 206 12.60 5.53 7.19
N GLU A 207 12.33 4.23 7.20
CA GLU A 207 11.90 3.51 5.99
C GLU A 207 10.55 4.00 5.49
N ILE A 208 9.63 4.28 6.41
CA ILE A 208 8.30 4.82 6.12
C ILE A 208 8.38 6.24 5.57
N LYS A 209 9.21 7.10 6.18
CA LYS A 209 9.46 8.46 5.68
C LYS A 209 10.11 8.44 4.31
N ALA A 210 11.08 7.53 4.09
CA ALA A 210 11.69 7.34 2.79
C ALA A 210 10.67 6.85 1.74
N ALA A 211 9.80 5.91 2.10
CA ALA A 211 8.71 5.46 1.22
C ALA A 211 7.72 6.60 0.91
N SER A 212 7.40 7.45 1.88
CA SER A 212 6.51 8.61 1.71
C SER A 212 7.13 9.66 0.78
N LEU A 213 8.41 10.01 0.97
CA LEU A 213 9.15 10.90 0.06
C LEU A 213 9.25 10.33 -1.35
N ARG A 214 9.54 9.02 -1.49
CA ARG A 214 9.57 8.35 -2.80
C ARG A 214 8.20 8.40 -3.49
N THR A 215 7.11 8.28 -2.72
CA THR A 215 5.75 8.39 -3.22
C THR A 215 5.46 9.80 -3.71
N LEU A 216 5.71 10.83 -2.89
CA LEU A 216 5.58 12.25 -3.30
C LEU A 216 6.40 12.54 -4.56
N THR A 217 7.66 12.07 -4.59
CA THR A 217 8.54 12.23 -5.76
C THR A 217 7.96 11.55 -6.99
N SER A 218 7.39 10.35 -6.85
CA SER A 218 6.80 9.63 -7.99
C SER A 218 5.60 10.39 -8.57
N ILE A 219 4.74 10.96 -7.71
CA ILE A 219 3.55 11.72 -8.12
C ILE A 219 3.93 12.94 -8.97
N ILE A 220 5.08 13.57 -8.69
CA ILE A 220 5.61 14.67 -9.53
C ILE A 220 5.86 14.22 -10.97
N HIS A 221 6.17 12.95 -11.20
CA HIS A 221 6.47 12.41 -12.54
C HIS A 221 5.21 11.99 -13.32
N LEU A 222 4.00 12.24 -12.79
CA LEU A 222 2.77 12.06 -13.56
C LEU A 222 2.72 13.04 -14.73
N ASP A 223 2.19 12.61 -15.87
CA ASP A 223 2.05 13.44 -17.06
C ASP A 223 1.38 14.79 -16.73
N ARG A 224 2.03 15.88 -17.17
CA ARG A 224 1.61 17.29 -16.94
C ARG A 224 1.66 17.76 -15.48
N ASN A 225 2.24 16.99 -14.57
CA ASN A 225 2.50 17.35 -13.18
C ASN A 225 1.27 17.96 -12.45
N PRO A 226 0.06 17.39 -12.57
CA PRO A 226 -1.18 18.05 -12.13
C PRO A 226 -1.21 18.33 -10.62
N LYS A 227 -0.43 17.58 -9.83
CA LYS A 227 -0.38 17.71 -8.37
C LYS A 227 0.86 18.46 -7.85
N LEU A 228 1.70 19.02 -8.72
CA LEU A 228 2.93 19.71 -8.29
C LEU A 228 2.64 20.90 -7.37
N GLY A 229 1.64 21.72 -7.70
CA GLY A 229 1.22 22.85 -6.86
C GLY A 229 0.85 22.38 -5.44
N ALA A 230 -0.04 21.38 -5.36
CA ALA A 230 -0.44 20.79 -4.08
C ALA A 230 0.74 20.23 -3.27
N ILE A 231 1.72 19.60 -3.91
CA ILE A 231 2.94 19.12 -3.24
C ILE A 231 3.77 20.29 -2.73
N VAL A 232 3.98 21.34 -3.55
CA VAL A 232 4.74 22.54 -3.15
C VAL A 232 4.08 23.23 -1.96
N ASP A 233 2.76 23.36 -1.99
CA ASP A 233 1.99 23.99 -0.92
C ASP A 233 2.01 23.16 0.36
N ALA A 234 1.68 21.86 0.28
CA ALA A 234 1.62 20.97 1.44
C ALA A 234 2.99 20.78 2.10
N THR A 235 4.07 20.73 1.32
CA THR A 235 5.44 20.62 1.86
C THR A 235 6.03 21.96 2.31
N GLY A 236 5.37 23.07 2.00
CA GLY A 236 5.90 24.42 2.19
C GLY A 236 7.16 24.69 1.38
N ALA A 237 7.41 23.98 0.28
CA ALA A 237 8.67 24.04 -0.47
C ALA A 237 8.98 25.44 -1.03
N ALA A 238 7.97 26.27 -1.26
CA ALA A 238 8.14 27.66 -1.72
C ALA A 238 8.56 28.64 -0.60
N SER A 239 8.55 28.23 0.67
CA SER A 239 8.85 29.09 1.82
C SER A 239 10.15 28.70 2.51
N TYR A 240 10.96 29.68 2.89
CA TYR A 240 12.21 29.44 3.64
C TYR A 240 11.94 28.70 4.97
N HIS A 241 10.86 29.05 5.66
CA HIS A 241 10.42 28.43 6.91
C HIS A 241 9.46 27.24 6.68
N GLY A 242 9.26 26.83 5.43
CA GLY A 242 8.45 25.67 5.12
C GLY A 242 9.05 24.38 5.66
N PHE A 243 8.19 23.39 5.86
CA PHE A 243 8.55 22.10 6.45
C PHE A 243 9.71 21.42 5.71
N LEU A 244 9.59 21.22 4.40
CA LEU A 244 10.61 20.49 3.64
C LEU A 244 11.97 21.22 3.61
N PRO A 245 12.05 22.54 3.36
CA PRO A 245 13.30 23.28 3.50
C PRO A 245 13.93 23.21 4.89
N VAL A 246 13.13 23.26 5.97
CA VAL A 246 13.61 23.09 7.35
C VAL A 246 14.20 21.69 7.55
N LEU A 247 13.46 20.65 7.12
CA LEU A 247 13.90 19.26 7.24
C LEU A 247 15.23 19.01 6.52
N VAL A 248 15.38 19.53 5.30
CA VAL A 248 16.63 19.42 4.52
C VAL A 248 17.79 20.11 5.25
N ARG A 249 17.58 21.31 5.79
CA ARG A 249 18.63 22.01 6.55
C ARG A 249 19.03 21.26 7.83
N SER A 250 18.06 20.72 8.57
CA SER A 250 18.35 19.91 9.77
C SER A 250 19.14 18.64 9.42
N CYS A 251 18.83 17.99 8.30
CA CYS A 251 19.60 16.84 7.81
C CYS A 251 21.04 17.23 7.43
N ILE A 252 21.23 18.32 6.70
CA ILE A 252 22.56 18.85 6.36
C ILE A 252 23.35 19.17 7.64
N GLN A 253 22.73 19.86 8.60
CA GLN A 253 23.36 20.26 9.84
C GLN A 253 23.87 19.04 10.62
N SER A 254 23.03 18.01 10.79
CA SER A 254 23.43 16.76 11.44
C SER A 254 24.57 16.03 10.73
N LEU A 255 24.68 16.13 9.40
CA LEU A 255 25.77 15.53 8.62
C LEU A 255 27.09 16.32 8.65
N THR A 256 27.02 17.63 8.87
CA THR A 256 28.20 18.52 8.78
C THR A 256 28.75 18.96 10.14
N GLU A 257 27.95 18.92 11.21
CA GLU A 257 28.39 19.36 12.54
C GLU A 257 29.05 18.21 13.34
N PRO A 258 30.33 18.34 13.72
CA PRO A 258 30.99 17.34 14.55
C PRO A 258 30.40 17.34 15.97
N GLY A 259 29.75 16.23 16.35
CA GLY A 259 29.14 16.04 17.67
C GLY A 259 27.63 16.28 17.74
N ALA A 260 26.97 16.56 16.61
CA ALA A 260 25.51 16.54 16.53
C ALA A 260 24.97 15.10 16.64
N ASP A 261 23.77 14.95 17.21
CA ASP A 261 23.07 13.66 17.19
C ASP A 261 22.91 13.19 15.73
N PRO A 262 23.31 11.95 15.41
CA PRO A 262 23.27 11.46 14.05
C PRO A 262 21.83 11.40 13.56
N PHE A 263 21.58 11.96 12.37
CA PHE A 263 20.30 11.82 11.71
C PHE A 263 20.06 10.32 11.48
N PRO A 264 18.86 9.81 11.79
CA PRO A 264 18.60 8.39 11.64
C PRO A 264 18.71 8.00 10.16
N LEU A 265 19.81 7.31 9.81
CA LEU A 265 20.11 6.80 8.47
C LEU A 265 19.62 5.34 8.36
N PRO A 266 18.97 4.95 7.25
CA PRO A 266 18.68 3.56 7.00
C PRO A 266 19.98 2.85 6.64
N PHE A 267 20.37 1.84 7.43
CA PHE A 267 21.50 0.94 7.12
C PHE A 267 21.15 -0.02 5.98
#